data_AF-A0A7C7N0Z2-F1
#
_entry.id   AF-A0A7C7N0Z2-F1
#
_cell.length_a   1.000
_cell.length_b   1.000
_cell.length_c   1.000
_cell.angle_alpha   90.00
_cell.angle_beta   90.00
_cell.angle_gamma   90.00
#
_symmetry.space_group_name_H-M   'P 1'
#
loop_
_entity.id
_entity.type
_entity.pdbx_description
1 polymer ?
#
loop_
_entity_poly.entity_id
_entity_poly.type
_entity_poly.pdbx_seq_one_letter_code
_entity_poly.pdbx_strand_id
1 'polypeptide(L)'
;MSAVVFHGSSAYIGQVGDSRVYLFRDSDGLVQITDDHSLVWEQLKAGIITEEEAKSHSLRNLITRAIGIKEDVEVDLFSLTLEQGDMLLVCSDGLCGMIDDPEILVAMQADTLHGAGRLLVGKALDAGGTDNVTAGLLQVTETPEKKKIQVGCEERPAPAADGIVNRIKRLFG
;
A
#
# COMPACT_ATOMS: atom_id res chain seq x y z
N MET A 1 7.05 6.56 -5.46
CA MET A 1 5.93 7.39 -5.96
C MET A 1 4.71 6.52 -6.14
N SER A 2 3.62 6.91 -5.49
CA SER A 2 2.29 6.33 -5.68
C SER A 2 1.33 7.43 -6.11
N ALA A 3 0.42 7.12 -7.02
CA ALA A 3 -0.68 8.00 -7.43
C ALA A 3 -1.99 7.22 -7.38
N VAL A 4 -3.08 7.87 -6.97
CA VAL A 4 -4.41 7.27 -6.93
C VAL A 4 -5.40 8.17 -7.66
N VAL A 5 -6.18 7.59 -8.58
CA VAL A 5 -7.22 8.27 -9.35
C VAL A 5 -8.55 7.58 -9.12
N PHE A 6 -9.60 8.37 -8.87
CA PHE A 6 -10.94 7.89 -8.60
C PHE A 6 -11.88 8.17 -9.77
N HIS A 7 -12.69 7.19 -10.15
CA HIS A 7 -13.76 7.33 -11.13
C HIS A 7 -14.96 6.48 -10.74
N GLY A 8 -15.95 7.11 -10.10
CA GLY A 8 -17.07 6.41 -9.48
C GLY A 8 -16.57 5.41 -8.44
N SER A 9 -17.03 4.15 -8.53
CA SER A 9 -16.61 3.06 -7.66
C SER A 9 -15.24 2.48 -8.00
N SER A 10 -14.54 2.98 -9.02
CA SER A 10 -13.23 2.46 -9.41
C SER A 10 -12.11 3.37 -8.89
N ALA A 11 -11.13 2.79 -8.20
CA ALA A 11 -9.85 3.43 -7.93
C ALA A 11 -8.77 2.82 -8.83
N TYR A 12 -7.89 3.67 -9.36
CA TYR A 12 -6.74 3.29 -10.17
C TYR A 12 -5.47 3.76 -9.48
N ILE A 13 -4.49 2.89 -9.33
CA ILE A 13 -3.24 3.16 -8.63
C ILE A 13 -2.09 2.99 -9.61
N GLY A 14 -1.25 4.02 -9.71
CA GLY A 14 0.02 3.96 -10.41
C GLY A 14 1.17 3.94 -9.42
N GLN A 15 2.09 2.97 -9.56
CA GLN A 15 3.18 2.76 -8.62
C GLN A 15 4.54 2.71 -9.32
N VAL A 16 5.49 3.46 -8.76
CA VAL A 16 6.93 3.33 -9.04
C VAL A 16 7.72 3.55 -7.75
N GLY A 17 8.37 2.50 -7.24
CA GLY A 17 9.22 2.55 -6.05
C GLY A 17 8.59 1.78 -4.90
N ASP A 18 8.87 2.22 -3.67
CA ASP A 18 8.53 1.56 -2.41
C ASP A 18 7.60 2.38 -1.51
N SER A 19 7.10 3.53 -1.99
CA SER A 19 5.89 4.16 -1.42
C SER A 19 4.73 3.17 -1.52
N ARG A 20 3.77 3.22 -0.60
CA ARG A 20 2.69 2.21 -0.57
C ARG A 20 1.30 2.82 -0.62
N VAL A 21 0.37 2.05 -1.18
CA VAL A 21 -1.07 2.28 -1.04
C VAL A 21 -1.69 1.11 -0.30
N TYR A 22 -2.49 1.40 0.71
CA TYR A 22 -3.27 0.43 1.47
C TYR A 22 -4.76 0.73 1.36
N LEU A 23 -5.58 -0.32 1.36
CA LEU A 23 -7.03 -0.27 1.52
C LEU A 23 -7.39 -0.85 2.89
N PHE A 24 -8.13 -0.09 3.68
CA PHE A 24 -8.78 -0.54 4.90
C PHE A 24 -10.29 -0.58 4.69
N ARG A 25 -10.89 -1.70 5.08
CA ARG A 25 -12.33 -1.92 5.06
C ARG A 25 -12.72 -2.63 6.34
N ASP A 26 -13.71 -2.12 7.07
CA ASP A 26 -14.12 -2.65 8.38
C ASP A 26 -14.43 -4.17 8.36
N SER A 27 -15.01 -4.68 7.27
CA SER A 27 -15.31 -6.10 7.13
C SER A 27 -14.09 -6.99 6.93
N ASP A 28 -13.03 -6.45 6.32
CA ASP A 28 -11.96 -7.27 5.73
C ASP A 28 -10.55 -6.91 6.23
N GLY A 29 -10.41 -5.82 6.98
CA GLY A 29 -9.16 -5.35 7.56
C GLY A 29 -8.33 -4.48 6.61
N LEU A 30 -7.00 -4.49 6.83
CA LEU A 30 -6.02 -3.71 6.08
C LEU A 30 -5.31 -4.60 5.06
N VAL A 31 -5.23 -4.15 3.81
CA VAL A 31 -4.46 -4.82 2.76
C VAL A 31 -3.62 -3.80 1.99
N GLN A 32 -2.33 -4.11 1.84
CA GLN A 32 -1.46 -3.40 0.91
C GLN A 32 -1.89 -3.69 -0.53
N ILE A 33 -2.03 -2.65 -1.36
CA ILE A 33 -2.46 -2.76 -2.76
C ILE A 33 -1.26 -2.80 -3.71
N THR A 34 -0.25 -1.98 -3.43
CA THR A 34 0.96 -1.87 -4.24
C THR A 34 1.96 -2.97 -3.92
N ASP A 35 2.79 -3.30 -4.89
CA ASP A 35 3.98 -4.13 -4.69
C ASP A 35 5.21 -3.22 -4.64
N ASP A 36 6.11 -3.44 -3.68
CA ASP A 36 7.30 -2.61 -3.54
C ASP A 36 8.30 -2.93 -4.65
N HIS A 37 8.82 -1.91 -5.35
CA HIS A 37 9.93 -2.11 -6.27
C HIS A 37 11.26 -2.08 -5.50
N SER A 38 11.47 -3.10 -4.66
CA SER A 38 12.69 -3.28 -3.84
C SER A 38 13.28 -4.68 -4.03
N LEU A 39 14.59 -4.80 -3.82
CA LEU A 39 15.30 -6.08 -3.97
C LEU A 39 14.71 -7.15 -3.05
N VAL A 40 14.40 -6.77 -1.81
CA VAL A 40 13.84 -7.66 -0.79
C VAL A 40 12.47 -8.16 -1.20
N TRP A 41 11.63 -7.29 -1.78
CA TRP A 41 10.34 -7.71 -2.30
C TRP A 41 10.46 -8.71 -3.45
N GLU A 42 11.36 -8.46 -4.40
CA GLU A 42 11.61 -9.38 -5.51
C GLU A 42 12.12 -10.74 -5.02
N GLN A 43 12.99 -10.77 -4.02
CA GLN A 43 13.47 -12.00 -3.39
C GLN A 43 12.37 -12.77 -2.65
N LEU A 44 11.52 -12.05 -1.90
CA LEU A 44 10.38 -12.65 -1.20
C LEU A 44 9.40 -13.27 -2.21
N LYS A 45 9.09 -12.55 -3.28
CA LYS A 45 8.22 -13.00 -4.37
C LYS A 45 8.78 -14.23 -5.10
N ALA A 46 10.09 -14.29 -5.28
CA ALA A 46 10.79 -15.44 -5.85
C ALA A 46 10.95 -16.63 -4.88
N GLY A 47 10.49 -16.49 -3.62
CA GLY A 47 10.66 -17.52 -2.59
C GLY A 47 12.10 -17.73 -2.14
N ILE A 48 12.99 -16.75 -2.38
CA ILE A 48 14.40 -16.79 -2.02
C ILE A 48 14.58 -16.51 -0.52
N ILE A 49 13.75 -15.64 0.04
CA ILE A 49 13.74 -15.28 1.46
C ILE A 49 12.33 -15.42 2.04
N THR A 50 12.26 -15.57 3.35
CA THR A 50 11.02 -15.55 4.14
C THR A 50 10.62 -14.13 4.54
N GLU A 51 9.39 -13.95 5.05
CA GLU A 51 8.92 -12.65 5.53
C GLU A 51 9.72 -12.15 6.75
N GLU A 52 10.13 -13.06 7.65
CA GLU A 52 10.95 -12.73 8.82
C GLU A 52 12.36 -12.26 8.39
N GLU A 53 12.94 -12.91 7.39
CA GLU A 53 14.21 -12.50 6.79
C GLU A 53 14.07 -11.16 6.07
N ALA A 54 12.98 -10.93 5.35
CA ALA A 54 12.71 -9.66 4.67
C ALA A 54 12.71 -8.46 5.62
N LYS A 55 12.11 -8.60 6.82
CA LYS A 55 12.01 -7.52 7.83
C LYS A 55 13.38 -7.10 8.38
N SER A 56 14.30 -8.05 8.51
CA SER A 56 15.64 -7.84 9.08
C SER A 56 16.75 -7.72 8.02
N HIS A 57 16.39 -7.74 6.73
CA HIS A 57 17.34 -7.77 5.64
C HIS A 57 18.16 -6.47 5.55
N SER A 58 19.48 -6.59 5.42
CA SER A 58 20.39 -5.44 5.36
C SER A 58 20.15 -4.51 4.17
N LEU A 59 19.61 -5.05 3.08
CA LEU A 59 19.29 -4.33 1.84
C LEU A 59 17.79 -3.99 1.71
N ARG A 60 17.04 -3.94 2.81
CA ARG A 60 15.58 -3.68 2.78
C ARG A 60 15.18 -2.34 2.13
N ASN A 61 16.08 -1.34 2.15
CA ASN A 61 15.85 -0.03 1.54
C ASN A 61 16.39 0.07 0.09
N LEU A 62 16.85 -1.04 -0.51
CA LEU A 62 17.39 -1.00 -1.87
C LEU A 62 16.27 -1.09 -2.90
N ILE A 63 15.91 0.05 -3.48
CA ILE A 63 14.90 0.15 -4.55
C ILE A 63 15.45 -0.30 -5.90
N THR A 64 14.62 -1.00 -6.69
CA THR A 64 14.95 -1.49 -8.04
C THR A 64 14.36 -0.60 -9.14
N ARG A 65 13.36 0.24 -8.80
CA ARG A 65 12.71 1.16 -9.74
C ARG A 65 12.42 2.52 -9.13
N ALA A 66 12.83 3.60 -9.79
CA ALA A 66 12.51 4.97 -9.40
C ALA A 66 12.40 5.89 -10.63
N ILE A 67 11.62 6.96 -10.48
CA ILE A 67 11.45 7.98 -11.52
C ILE A 67 12.73 8.84 -11.62
N GLY A 68 13.16 9.14 -12.84
CA GLY A 68 14.31 10.01 -13.11
C GLY A 68 15.67 9.31 -13.17
N ILE A 69 15.72 7.98 -13.00
CA ILE A 69 16.95 7.18 -13.18
C ILE A 69 17.18 6.81 -14.65
N LYS A 70 16.10 6.56 -15.39
CA LYS A 70 16.11 6.21 -16.82
C LYS A 70 15.13 7.13 -17.57
N GLU A 71 15.28 7.23 -18.90
CA GLU A 71 14.36 7.99 -19.75
C GLU A 71 12.93 7.44 -19.67
N ASP A 72 12.81 6.11 -19.69
CA ASP A 72 11.55 5.39 -19.52
C ASP A 72 11.50 4.70 -18.15
N VAL A 73 10.28 4.63 -17.58
CA VAL A 73 10.02 3.92 -16.33
C VAL A 73 8.76 3.08 -16.46
N GLU A 74 8.86 1.81 -16.07
CA GLU A 74 7.71 0.92 -16.00
C GLU A 74 6.85 1.28 -14.79
N VAL A 75 5.57 1.53 -15.03
CA VAL A 75 4.60 1.86 -13.98
C VAL A 75 3.69 0.66 -13.77
N ASP A 76 3.62 0.20 -12.53
CA ASP A 76 2.67 -0.84 -12.15
C ASP A 76 1.29 -0.18 -11.97
N LEU A 77 0.27 -0.73 -12.62
CA LEU A 77 -1.10 -0.21 -12.61
C LEU A 77 -2.04 -1.20 -11.93
N PHE A 78 -2.66 -0.77 -10.84
CA PHE A 78 -3.64 -1.56 -10.08
C PHE A 78 -5.02 -0.91 -10.13
N SER A 79 -6.07 -1.71 -10.00
CA SER A 79 -7.43 -1.20 -9.86
C SER A 79 -8.22 -1.89 -8.75
N LEU A 80 -9.09 -1.13 -8.09
CA LEU A 80 -9.95 -1.57 -6.98
C LEU A 80 -11.40 -1.17 -7.22
N THR A 81 -12.33 -1.94 -6.66
CA THR A 81 -13.72 -1.52 -6.50
C THR A 81 -13.93 -1.00 -5.07
N LEU A 82 -14.31 0.27 -4.96
CA LEU A 82 -14.57 0.96 -3.71
C LEU A 82 -16.02 0.79 -3.24
N GLU A 83 -16.16 0.70 -1.93
CA GLU A 83 -17.42 0.64 -1.21
C GLU A 83 -17.52 1.80 -0.21
N GLN A 84 -18.74 2.09 0.24
CA GLN A 84 -18.93 3.08 1.29
C GLN A 84 -18.22 2.63 2.57
N GLY A 85 -17.49 3.53 3.20
CA GLY A 85 -16.70 3.27 4.40
C GLY A 85 -15.24 2.92 4.12
N ASP A 86 -14.89 2.56 2.88
CA ASP A 86 -13.50 2.27 2.51
C ASP A 86 -12.58 3.44 2.82
N MET A 87 -11.41 3.12 3.37
CA MET A 87 -10.36 4.08 3.62
C MET A 87 -9.09 3.68 2.87
N LEU A 88 -8.51 4.61 2.13
CA LEU A 88 -7.22 4.44 1.47
C LEU A 88 -6.15 5.23 2.21
N LEU A 89 -5.00 4.60 2.42
CA LEU A 89 -3.77 5.24 2.88
C LEU A 89 -2.76 5.22 1.74
N VAL A 90 -2.23 6.39 1.38
CA VAL A 90 -1.04 6.54 0.54
C VAL A 90 0.08 7.03 1.43
N CYS A 91 1.19 6.29 1.52
CA CYS A 91 2.28 6.64 2.42
C CYS A 91 3.67 6.47 1.80
N SER A 92 4.63 7.22 2.33
CA SER A 92 6.05 7.03 2.02
C SER A 92 6.64 5.84 2.79
N ASP A 93 7.80 5.39 2.34
CA ASP A 93 8.69 4.44 3.02
C ASP A 93 9.08 4.92 4.43
N GLY A 94 9.22 6.23 4.64
CA GLY A 94 9.40 6.80 5.97
C GLY A 94 8.27 6.47 6.97
N LEU A 95 7.08 6.08 6.49
CA LEU A 95 6.03 5.52 7.34
C LEU A 95 6.08 3.98 7.39
N CYS A 96 5.88 3.31 6.25
CA CYS A 96 5.73 1.85 6.20
C CYS A 96 7.04 1.07 6.44
N GLY A 97 8.19 1.76 6.45
CA GLY A 97 9.47 1.23 6.90
C GLY A 97 9.74 1.42 8.39
N MET A 98 8.96 2.24 9.08
CA MET A 98 9.09 2.51 10.53
C MET A 98 8.09 1.72 11.37
N ILE A 99 6.86 1.56 10.88
CA ILE A 99 5.77 0.85 11.56
C ILE A 99 5.23 -0.27 10.69
N ASP A 100 4.79 -1.36 11.32
CA ASP A 100 4.27 -2.54 10.61
C ASP A 100 2.77 -2.44 10.30
N ASP A 101 2.28 -3.36 9.46
CA ASP A 101 0.87 -3.39 9.03
C ASP A 101 -0.13 -3.48 10.21
N PRO A 102 0.10 -4.28 11.28
CA PRO A 102 -0.72 -4.24 12.49
C PRO A 102 -0.81 -2.84 13.13
N GLU A 103 0.31 -2.12 13.24
CA GLU A 103 0.30 -0.76 13.78
C GLU A 103 -0.43 0.23 12.88
N ILE A 104 -0.28 0.10 11.55
CA ILE A 104 -1.02 0.89 10.57
C ILE A 104 -2.52 0.63 10.71
N LEU A 105 -2.94 -0.63 10.81
CA LEU A 105 -4.33 -1.04 10.97
C LEU A 105 -4.95 -0.39 12.22
N VAL A 106 -4.29 -0.49 13.36
CA VAL A 106 -4.75 0.12 14.62
C VAL A 106 -4.88 1.64 14.49
N ALA A 107 -3.93 2.29 13.83
CA ALA A 107 -3.99 3.74 13.61
C ALA A 107 -5.14 4.16 12.66
N MET A 108 -5.42 3.36 11.63
CA MET A 108 -6.51 3.62 10.68
C MET A 108 -7.91 3.43 11.27
N GLN A 109 -8.04 2.70 12.39
CA GLN A 109 -9.30 2.51 13.13
C GLN A 109 -9.69 3.70 14.03
N ALA A 110 -8.96 4.81 13.98
CA ALA A 110 -9.30 6.00 14.76
C ALA A 110 -10.64 6.62 14.34
N ASP A 111 -11.33 7.26 15.29
CA ASP A 111 -12.65 7.86 15.08
C ASP A 111 -12.72 8.91 13.96
N THR A 112 -11.58 9.50 13.59
CA THR A 112 -11.51 10.55 12.56
C THR A 112 -10.31 10.34 11.65
N LEU A 113 -10.45 10.72 10.37
CA LEU A 113 -9.34 10.75 9.40
C LEU A 113 -8.14 11.57 9.90
N HIS A 114 -8.40 12.71 10.55
CA HIS A 114 -7.34 13.53 11.11
C HIS A 114 -6.62 12.83 12.27
N GLY A 115 -7.38 12.15 13.14
CA GLY A 115 -6.84 11.33 14.22
C GLY A 115 -5.96 10.19 13.69
N ALA A 116 -6.46 9.45 12.68
CA ALA A 116 -5.71 8.39 12.02
C ALA A 116 -4.38 8.91 11.44
N GLY A 117 -4.41 10.03 10.71
CA GLY A 117 -3.21 10.64 10.15
C GLY A 117 -2.20 11.06 11.22
N ARG A 118 -2.67 11.63 12.35
CA ARG A 118 -1.79 12.00 13.47
C ARG A 118 -1.17 10.77 14.14
N LEU A 119 -1.93 9.71 14.35
CA LEU A 119 -1.43 8.46 14.96
C LEU A 119 -0.40 7.80 14.07
N LEU A 120 -0.67 7.70 12.76
CA LEU A 120 0.24 7.15 11.76
C LEU A 120 1.59 7.87 11.77
N VAL A 121 1.58 9.20 11.67
CA VAL A 121 2.81 10.00 11.68
C VAL A 121 3.51 9.94 13.05
N GLY A 122 2.75 10.05 14.14
CA GLY A 122 3.31 9.99 15.50
C GLY A 122 4.04 8.69 15.78
N LYS A 123 3.43 7.54 15.46
CA LYS A 123 4.05 6.23 15.63
C LYS A 123 5.33 6.06 14.82
N ALA A 124 5.36 6.51 13.57
CA ALA A 124 6.56 6.46 12.74
C ALA A 124 7.70 7.33 13.31
N LEU A 125 7.38 8.50 13.88
CA LEU A 125 8.36 9.35 14.56
C LEU A 125 8.87 8.69 15.86
N ASP A 126 7.99 8.11 16.66
CA ASP A 126 8.34 7.43 17.92
C ASP A 126 9.20 6.17 17.67
N ALA A 127 9.01 5.49 16.53
CA ALA A 127 9.80 4.34 16.10
C ALA A 127 11.23 4.70 15.62
N GLY A 128 11.56 5.99 15.52
CA GLY A 128 12.91 6.48 15.24
C GLY A 128 12.96 7.71 14.32
N GLY A 129 11.96 7.87 13.43
CA GLY A 129 11.81 9.06 12.59
C GLY A 129 13.04 9.36 11.72
N THR A 130 13.70 8.34 11.18
CA THR A 130 14.98 8.49 10.47
C THR A 130 14.84 9.02 9.04
N ASP A 131 13.60 9.19 8.55
CA ASP A 131 13.28 9.71 7.22
C ASP A 131 12.01 10.58 7.25
N ASN A 132 11.72 11.24 6.12
CA ASN A 132 10.53 12.03 5.92
C ASN A 132 9.28 11.15 5.91
N VAL A 133 8.38 11.42 6.85
CA VAL A 133 7.11 10.70 6.98
C VAL A 133 6.01 11.46 6.26
N THR A 134 5.39 10.84 5.25
CA THR A 134 4.23 11.39 4.54
C THR A 134 3.08 10.39 4.55
N ALA A 135 1.87 10.85 4.87
CA ALA A 135 0.64 10.06 4.84
C ALA A 135 -0.52 10.87 4.25
N GLY A 136 -1.17 10.34 3.22
CA GLY A 136 -2.41 10.85 2.65
C GLY A 136 -3.53 9.85 2.87
N LEU A 137 -4.62 10.30 3.49
CA LEU A 137 -5.79 9.46 3.76
C LEU A 137 -6.99 9.95 2.97
N LEU A 138 -7.77 9.00 2.44
CA LEU A 138 -9.06 9.25 1.82
C LEU A 138 -10.10 8.28 2.38
N GLN A 139 -11.33 8.74 2.58
CA GLN A 139 -12.45 7.89 2.98
C GLN A 139 -13.62 8.07 2.02
N VAL A 140 -14.24 6.96 1.64
CA VAL A 140 -15.45 6.94 0.83
C VAL A 140 -16.65 7.15 1.74
N THR A 141 -17.20 8.36 1.75
CA THR A 141 -18.29 8.73 2.69
C THR A 141 -19.67 8.28 2.23
N GLU A 142 -19.85 8.08 0.92
CA GLU A 142 -21.12 7.71 0.28
C GLU A 142 -20.92 6.56 -0.70
N THR A 143 -21.98 5.79 -0.97
CA THR A 143 -21.92 4.72 -1.96
C THR A 143 -21.58 5.30 -3.35
N PRO A 144 -20.44 4.94 -3.96
CA PRO A 144 -20.01 5.54 -5.22
C PRO A 144 -20.82 5.00 -6.41
N GLU A 145 -20.95 5.81 -7.46
CA GLU A 145 -21.58 5.38 -8.72
C GLU A 145 -20.81 4.20 -9.30
N LYS A 146 -21.49 3.07 -9.54
CA LYS A 146 -20.86 1.88 -10.12
C LYS A 146 -20.28 2.19 -11.49
N LYS A 147 -18.95 2.12 -11.61
CA LYS A 147 -18.23 2.20 -12.89
C LYS A 147 -17.51 0.88 -13.14
N LYS A 148 -17.41 0.49 -14.40
CA LYS A 148 -16.59 -0.65 -14.81
C LYS A 148 -15.13 -0.25 -14.76
N ILE A 149 -14.29 -1.13 -14.22
CA ILE A 149 -12.84 -1.02 -14.27
C ILE A 149 -12.41 -1.03 -15.75
N GLN A 150 -11.53 -0.10 -16.12
CA GLN A 150 -10.95 -0.02 -17.45
C GLN A 150 -9.87 -1.10 -17.66
N VAL A 151 -9.72 -1.53 -18.92
CA VAL A 151 -8.74 -2.56 -19.30
C VAL A 151 -7.31 -2.02 -19.15
N GLY A 152 -6.37 -2.87 -18.76
CA GLY A 152 -4.95 -2.53 -18.65
C GLY A 152 -4.45 -2.28 -17.22
N CYS A 153 -5.31 -2.44 -16.22
CA CYS A 153 -4.93 -2.46 -14.81
C CYS A 153 -5.03 -3.89 -14.27
N GLU A 154 -4.10 -4.28 -13.39
CA GLU A 154 -4.24 -5.49 -12.59
C GLU A 154 -5.34 -5.26 -11.55
N GLU A 155 -6.44 -6.01 -11.66
CA GLU A 155 -7.51 -5.93 -10.67
C GLU A 155 -7.04 -6.56 -9.36
N ARG A 156 -6.91 -5.73 -8.34
CA ARG A 156 -6.61 -6.19 -6.99
C ARG A 156 -7.94 -6.46 -6.29
N PRO A 157 -8.12 -7.66 -5.72
CA PRO A 157 -9.36 -7.98 -5.03
C PRO A 157 -9.56 -7.01 -3.87
N ALA A 158 -10.83 -6.82 -3.48
CA ALA A 158 -11.17 -6.29 -2.17
C ALA A 158 -10.37 -7.04 -1.10
N PRO A 159 -10.10 -6.42 0.08
CA PRO A 159 -9.24 -7.04 1.07
C PRO A 159 -9.82 -8.42 1.37
N ALA A 160 -9.01 -9.45 1.18
CA ALA A 160 -9.22 -10.71 1.87
C ALA A 160 -8.13 -10.67 2.95
N ALA A 161 -8.50 -10.94 4.20
CA ALA A 161 -7.66 -10.76 5.39
C ALA A 161 -6.41 -11.66 5.44
N ASP A 162 -6.02 -12.24 4.31
CA ASP A 162 -4.90 -13.13 4.15
C ASP A 162 -3.71 -12.32 3.60
N GLY A 163 -2.81 -11.99 4.53
CA GLY A 163 -1.67 -11.09 4.34
C GLY A 163 -0.74 -11.41 3.16
N ILE A 164 0.36 -10.66 3.09
CA ILE A 164 1.17 -10.48 1.90
C ILE A 164 1.64 -11.79 1.22
N VAL A 165 1.94 -12.82 2.01
CA VAL A 165 2.32 -14.16 1.52
C VAL A 165 1.19 -14.88 0.79
N ASN A 166 -0.04 -14.81 1.31
CA ASN A 166 -1.20 -15.42 0.67
C ASN A 166 -1.63 -14.65 -0.58
N ARG A 167 -1.36 -13.34 -0.62
CA ARG A 167 -1.46 -12.54 -1.85
C ARG A 167 -0.45 -13.03 -2.90
N ILE A 168 0.83 -13.14 -2.55
CA ILE A 168 1.88 -13.63 -3.47
C ILE A 168 1.54 -15.05 -3.98
N LYS A 169 1.12 -15.97 -3.09
CA LYS A 169 0.72 -17.32 -3.48
C LYS A 169 -0.44 -17.37 -4.47
N ARG A 170 -1.41 -16.45 -4.38
CA ARG A 170 -2.54 -16.39 -5.32
C ARG A 170 -2.18 -15.79 -6.68
N LEU A 171 -1.16 -14.92 -6.73
CA LEU A 171 -0.73 -14.27 -7.96
C LEU A 171 0.25 -15.13 -8.77
N PHE A 172 0.99 -16.03 -8.11
CA PHE A 172 2.07 -16.81 -8.73
C PHE A 172 1.95 -18.34 -8.56
N GLY A 173 0.84 -18.84 -7.98
CA GLY A 173 0.52 -20.27 -7.84
C GLY A 173 -0.68 -20.66 -8.69
#